data_AF-A0A970QWC3-F1
#
_entry.id   AF-A0A970QWC3-F1
#
_cell.length_a   1.000
_cell.length_b   1.000
_cell.length_c   1.000
_cell.angle_alpha   90.00
_cell.angle_beta   90.00
_cell.angle_gamma   90.00
#
_symmetry.space_group_name_H-M   'P 1'
#
loop_
_entity.id
_entity.type
_entity.pdbx_description
1 polymer ?
#
loop_
_entity_poly.entity_id
_entity_poly.type
_entity_poly.pdbx_seq_one_letter_code
_entity_poly.pdbx_strand_id
1 'polypeptide(L)'
;MKTLYQLLFDEPSLLVPTLHEDDAFPGRYKKGYGKPELEINVLKIKKAIESLLKNMFFLGQGADVKLNKRQLKILSLLGINDPTKLPVAWTWMSARQSANQVAFAYCLFYENYVYTTDIYARLLGDKSFHKLVRWMMGQGYKPYDTYNTVWVNYQLMLTYANPAWGDESPKGGNEYKIRHTGISAQYDAYARNPVTFGLCIPYGLRYFLEQFNAMNQIVKDFIVERTKKCDGCRYCIQTDKTGKRPLACIPITHKQTTYKLCPYFPGYNYSWTHIDDNLVDKIVEFLAFMDGFANSMIRCKVSRP
;
A
#
# COMPACT_ATOMS: atom_id res chain seq x y z
N MET A 1 -15.50 27.83 10.10
CA MET A 1 -16.29 26.65 9.68
C MET A 1 -15.36 25.45 9.67
N LYS A 2 -15.71 24.33 10.33
CA LYS A 2 -14.86 23.12 10.29
C LYS A 2 -14.92 22.51 8.88
N THR A 3 -13.82 21.92 8.43
CA THR A 3 -13.83 21.08 7.22
C THR A 3 -14.48 19.72 7.53
N LEU A 4 -14.91 18.96 6.51
CA LEU A 4 -15.49 17.62 6.71
C LEU A 4 -14.59 16.73 7.57
N TYR A 5 -13.31 16.60 7.21
CA TYR A 5 -12.39 15.72 7.91
C TYR A 5 -12.12 16.18 9.35
N GLN A 6 -12.00 17.49 9.59
CA GLN A 6 -11.87 18.01 10.95
C GLN A 6 -13.13 17.75 11.78
N LEU A 7 -14.32 17.94 11.21
CA LEU A 7 -15.58 17.67 11.90
C LEU A 7 -15.71 16.19 12.28
N LEU A 8 -15.41 15.27 11.35
CA LEU A 8 -15.49 13.84 11.62
C LEU A 8 -14.41 13.36 12.60
N PHE A 9 -13.25 14.01 12.63
CA PHE A 9 -12.19 13.72 13.59
C PHE A 9 -12.57 14.20 15.00
N ASP A 10 -13.10 15.41 15.14
CA ASP A 10 -13.49 15.98 16.43
C ASP A 10 -14.75 15.31 17.01
N GLU A 11 -15.68 14.89 16.14
CA GLU A 11 -17.00 14.37 16.52
C GLU A 11 -17.31 13.02 15.82
N PRO A 12 -16.55 11.95 16.09
CA PRO A 12 -16.72 10.65 15.42
C PRO A 12 -18.09 9.99 15.69
N SER A 13 -18.77 10.40 16.76
CA SER A 13 -20.15 9.97 17.08
C SER A 13 -21.19 10.41 16.04
N LEU A 14 -20.83 11.33 15.13
CA LEU A 14 -21.66 11.68 13.98
C LEU A 14 -21.78 10.52 12.98
N LEU A 15 -20.78 9.62 12.92
CA LEU A 15 -20.76 8.47 12.01
C LEU A 15 -21.41 7.23 12.64
N VAL A 16 -21.13 6.98 13.92
CA VAL A 16 -21.57 5.78 14.64
C VAL A 16 -22.15 6.14 16.01
N PRO A 17 -23.20 5.43 16.48
CA PRO A 17 -23.89 5.77 17.73
C PRO A 17 -23.09 5.48 18.99
N THR A 18 -22.07 4.62 18.90
CA THR A 18 -21.29 4.14 20.04
C THR A 18 -19.82 4.18 19.65
N LEU A 19 -19.02 4.82 20.50
CA LEU A 19 -17.57 4.75 20.43
C LEU A 19 -17.11 3.58 21.31
N HIS A 20 -16.10 2.87 20.85
CA HIS A 20 -15.50 1.75 21.59
C HIS A 20 -14.16 2.19 22.15
N GLU A 21 -13.61 1.42 23.10
CA GLU A 21 -12.25 1.64 23.59
C GLU A 21 -11.25 1.63 22.42
N ASP A 22 -10.19 2.43 22.56
CA ASP A 22 -9.14 2.50 21.56
C ASP A 22 -8.41 1.15 21.50
N ASP A 23 -8.58 0.46 20.37
CA ASP A 23 -7.96 -0.82 20.13
C ASP A 23 -7.57 -0.96 18.67
N ALA A 24 -6.54 -1.76 18.42
CA ALA A 24 -5.98 -1.99 17.10
C ALA A 24 -5.56 -3.45 16.90
N PHE A 25 -5.54 -3.87 15.64
CA PHE A 25 -4.92 -5.13 15.27
C PHE A 25 -3.41 -5.07 15.50
N PRO A 26 -2.79 -6.14 16.03
CA PRO A 26 -1.35 -6.15 16.30
C PRO A 26 -0.51 -5.98 15.02
N GLY A 27 -1.09 -6.33 13.86
CA GLY A 27 -0.49 -6.05 12.56
C GLY A 27 -1.45 -6.31 11.41
N ARG A 28 -1.10 -5.79 10.24
CA ARG A 28 -1.92 -5.84 9.01
C ARG A 28 -2.23 -7.26 8.50
N TYR A 29 -1.40 -8.25 8.83
CA TYR A 29 -1.48 -9.61 8.31
C TYR A 29 -2.31 -10.57 9.19
N LYS A 30 -2.75 -10.12 10.37
CA LYS A 30 -3.58 -10.90 11.31
C LYS A 30 -4.81 -10.10 11.74
N LYS A 31 -5.55 -9.55 10.77
CA LYS A 31 -6.83 -8.87 11.07
C LYS A 31 -7.87 -9.90 11.49
N GLY A 32 -8.75 -9.53 12.42
CA GLY A 32 -9.81 -10.38 12.98
C GLY A 32 -9.34 -11.47 13.95
N TYR A 33 -8.09 -11.95 13.84
CA TYR A 33 -7.58 -13.01 14.70
C TYR A 33 -7.51 -12.58 16.18
N GLY A 34 -8.37 -13.17 17.01
CA GLY A 34 -8.46 -12.88 18.44
C GLY A 34 -9.23 -11.60 18.78
N LYS A 35 -9.78 -10.87 17.80
CA LYS A 35 -10.52 -9.60 17.99
C LYS A 35 -11.71 -9.44 17.02
N PRO A 36 -12.71 -10.34 17.02
CA PRO A 36 -13.82 -10.31 16.07
C PRO A 36 -14.72 -9.07 16.24
N GLU A 37 -14.93 -8.58 17.46
CA GLU A 37 -15.75 -7.39 17.70
C GLU A 37 -15.11 -6.12 17.14
N LEU A 38 -13.78 -5.98 17.28
CA LEU A 38 -13.02 -4.88 16.67
C LEU A 38 -13.21 -4.88 15.15
N GLU A 39 -13.11 -6.04 14.50
CA GLU A 39 -13.31 -6.17 13.06
C GLU A 39 -14.70 -5.70 12.62
N ILE A 40 -15.75 -6.12 13.34
CA ILE A 40 -17.13 -5.71 13.06
C ILE A 40 -17.28 -4.18 13.19
N ASN A 41 -16.74 -3.59 14.27
CA ASN A 41 -16.88 -2.16 14.54
C ASN A 41 -16.11 -1.30 13.54
N VAL A 42 -14.89 -1.73 13.19
CA VAL A 42 -14.07 -1.15 12.12
C VAL A 42 -14.83 -1.12 10.79
N LEU A 43 -15.43 -2.26 10.40
CA LEU A 43 -16.19 -2.36 9.16
C LEU A 43 -17.43 -1.43 9.15
N LYS A 44 -18.11 -1.27 10.30
CA LYS A 44 -19.25 -0.35 10.42
C LYS A 44 -18.83 1.11 10.22
N ILE A 45 -17.76 1.55 10.89
CA ILE A 45 -17.25 2.92 10.77
C ILE A 45 -16.80 3.18 9.33
N LYS A 46 -16.02 2.27 8.74
CA LYS A 46 -15.57 2.35 7.36
C LYS A 46 -16.74 2.53 6.40
N LYS A 47 -17.76 1.66 6.47
CA LYS A 47 -18.96 1.75 5.62
C LYS A 47 -19.72 3.07 5.79
N ALA A 48 -19.76 3.62 7.01
CA ALA A 48 -20.42 4.91 7.25
C ALA A 48 -19.69 6.06 6.54
N ILE A 49 -18.36 6.10 6.62
CA ILE A 49 -17.52 7.09 5.92
C ILE A 49 -17.64 6.92 4.40
N GLU A 50 -17.47 5.69 3.91
CA GLU A 50 -17.57 5.37 2.48
C GLU A 50 -18.94 5.75 1.90
N SER A 51 -20.01 5.47 2.64
CA SER A 51 -21.37 5.83 2.22
C SER A 51 -21.58 7.34 2.21
N LEU A 52 -21.04 8.09 3.18
CA LEU A 52 -21.11 9.54 3.20
C LEU A 52 -20.38 10.14 1.99
N LEU A 53 -19.11 9.78 1.77
CA LEU A 53 -18.29 10.29 0.67
C LEU A 53 -18.89 9.96 -0.70
N LYS A 54 -19.39 8.72 -0.86
CA LYS A 54 -20.08 8.27 -2.08
C LYS A 54 -21.33 9.09 -2.36
N ASN A 55 -22.17 9.28 -1.35
CA ASN A 55 -23.40 10.06 -1.48
C ASN A 55 -23.09 11.53 -1.78
N MET A 56 -22.04 12.08 -1.16
CA MET A 56 -21.59 13.44 -1.45
C MET A 56 -21.15 13.60 -2.91
N PHE A 57 -20.35 12.66 -3.42
CA PHE A 57 -19.93 12.64 -4.82
C PHE A 57 -21.13 12.62 -5.78
N PHE A 58 -22.08 11.72 -5.56
CA PHE A 58 -23.26 11.59 -6.43
C PHE A 58 -24.24 12.77 -6.34
N LEU A 59 -24.41 13.37 -5.15
CA LEU A 59 -25.17 14.61 -5.03
C LEU A 59 -24.56 15.73 -5.88
N GLY A 60 -23.23 15.83 -5.89
CA GLY A 60 -22.53 16.80 -6.73
C GLY A 60 -22.71 16.57 -8.24
N GLN A 61 -22.99 15.33 -8.64
CA GLN A 61 -23.34 14.97 -10.02
C GLN A 61 -24.83 15.17 -10.35
N GLY A 62 -25.64 15.66 -9.40
CA GLY A 62 -27.08 15.84 -9.57
C GLY A 62 -27.89 14.55 -9.50
N ALA A 63 -27.31 13.46 -8.98
CA ALA A 63 -28.05 12.22 -8.80
C ALA A 63 -29.07 12.34 -7.65
N ASP A 64 -30.20 11.65 -7.77
CA ASP A 64 -31.16 11.51 -6.69
C ASP A 64 -30.62 10.51 -5.64
N VAL A 65 -30.09 11.05 -4.54
CA VAL A 65 -29.44 10.28 -3.48
C VAL A 65 -30.22 10.41 -2.18
N LYS A 66 -30.68 9.27 -1.66
CA LYS A 66 -31.33 9.21 -0.35
C LYS A 66 -30.31 9.33 0.78
N LEU A 67 -30.24 10.49 1.42
CA LEU A 67 -29.44 10.72 2.62
C LEU A 67 -30.12 10.22 3.88
N ASN A 68 -29.36 9.60 4.79
CA ASN A 68 -29.87 9.24 6.11
C ASN A 68 -29.78 10.42 7.10
N LYS A 69 -30.46 10.30 8.25
CA LYS A 69 -30.51 11.36 9.28
C LYS A 69 -29.12 11.81 9.76
N ARG A 70 -28.14 10.91 9.86
CA ARG A 70 -26.77 11.26 10.28
C ARG A 70 -26.05 12.05 9.20
N GLN A 71 -26.16 11.62 7.94
CA GLN A 71 -25.58 12.34 6.80
C GLN A 71 -26.17 13.75 6.69
N LEU A 72 -27.50 13.89 6.78
CA LEU A 72 -28.15 15.22 6.80
C LEU A 72 -27.63 16.11 7.94
N LYS A 73 -27.47 15.55 9.14
CA LYS A 73 -26.88 16.28 10.28
C LYS A 73 -25.44 16.73 9.99
N ILE A 74 -24.60 15.85 9.45
CA ILE A 74 -23.22 16.17 9.07
C ILE A 74 -23.19 17.30 8.04
N LEU A 75 -24.00 17.20 6.99
CA LEU A 75 -24.08 18.22 5.93
C LEU A 75 -24.55 19.57 6.47
N SER A 76 -25.57 19.59 7.35
CA SER A 76 -26.05 20.80 7.99
C SER A 76 -24.97 21.48 8.84
N LEU A 77 -24.16 20.71 9.60
CA LEU A 77 -23.02 21.22 10.36
C LEU A 77 -21.91 21.80 9.47
N LEU A 78 -21.84 21.37 8.21
CA LEU A 78 -20.97 21.93 7.17
C LEU A 78 -21.60 23.13 6.43
N GLY A 79 -22.79 23.58 6.84
CA GLY A 79 -23.53 24.67 6.22
C GLY A 79 -24.38 24.28 5.02
N ILE A 80 -24.53 22.97 4.73
CA ILE A 80 -25.33 22.45 3.62
C ILE A 80 -26.70 22.00 4.14
N ASN A 81 -27.64 22.95 4.23
CA ASN A 81 -29.01 22.69 4.70
C ASN A 81 -29.95 22.26 3.57
N ASP A 82 -29.64 22.64 2.34
CA ASP A 82 -30.41 22.31 1.14
C ASP A 82 -29.50 21.54 0.16
N PRO A 83 -29.63 20.21 0.05
CA PRO A 83 -28.83 19.39 -0.87
C PRO A 83 -28.99 19.75 -2.35
N THR A 84 -29.97 20.58 -2.72
CA THR A 84 -30.12 21.10 -4.10
C THR A 84 -29.24 22.33 -4.37
N LYS A 85 -28.70 22.96 -3.31
CA LYS A 85 -27.87 24.17 -3.38
C LYS A 85 -26.46 23.88 -2.90
N LEU A 86 -25.76 23.01 -3.63
CA LEU A 86 -24.39 22.63 -3.32
C LEU A 86 -23.40 23.75 -3.69
N PRO A 87 -22.26 23.88 -2.98
CA PRO A 87 -21.21 24.81 -3.35
C PRO A 87 -20.67 24.53 -4.77
N VAL A 88 -20.32 25.60 -5.49
CA VAL A 88 -19.77 25.49 -6.87
C VAL A 88 -18.53 24.60 -6.93
N ALA A 89 -17.64 24.70 -5.94
CA ALA A 89 -16.44 23.87 -5.88
C ALA A 89 -16.76 22.37 -5.75
N TRP A 90 -17.82 22.02 -4.99
CA TRP A 90 -18.25 20.64 -4.82
C TRP A 90 -18.76 20.08 -6.14
N THR A 91 -19.75 20.76 -6.75
CA THR A 91 -20.37 20.32 -8.02
C THR A 91 -19.34 20.19 -9.13
N TRP A 92 -18.42 21.16 -9.23
CA TRP A 92 -17.31 21.11 -10.16
C TRP A 92 -16.41 19.89 -9.91
N MET A 93 -16.00 19.64 -8.66
CA MET A 93 -15.09 18.54 -8.33
C MET A 93 -15.69 17.16 -8.64
N SER A 94 -17.00 17.01 -8.48
CA SER A 94 -17.72 15.76 -8.79
C SER A 94 -18.00 15.55 -10.28
N ALA A 95 -18.00 16.61 -11.09
CA ALA A 95 -18.41 16.55 -12.50
C ALA A 95 -17.30 16.82 -13.53
N ARG A 96 -16.13 17.28 -13.09
CA ARG A 96 -14.99 17.56 -13.98
C ARG A 96 -14.50 16.33 -14.75
N GLN A 97 -13.74 16.57 -15.80
CA GLN A 97 -12.99 15.53 -16.51
C GLN A 97 -12.06 14.80 -15.52
N SER A 98 -12.01 13.47 -15.62
CA SER A 98 -11.36 12.53 -14.69
C SER A 98 -11.91 12.46 -13.25
N ALA A 99 -13.08 13.04 -12.99
CA ALA A 99 -13.76 12.90 -11.70
C ALA A 99 -14.02 11.43 -11.36
N ASN A 100 -13.65 11.05 -10.13
CA ASN A 100 -14.01 9.79 -9.51
C ASN A 100 -14.17 10.00 -8.00
N GLN A 101 -14.79 9.03 -7.32
CA GLN A 101 -15.09 9.12 -5.88
C GLN A 101 -13.83 9.38 -5.02
N VAL A 102 -12.69 8.75 -5.35
CA VAL A 102 -11.44 8.93 -4.59
C VAL A 102 -10.86 10.32 -4.82
N ALA A 103 -10.77 10.75 -6.09
CA ALA A 103 -10.30 12.07 -6.43
C ALA A 103 -11.15 13.17 -5.78
N PHE A 104 -12.47 12.99 -5.77
CA PHE A 104 -13.40 13.89 -5.08
C PHE A 104 -13.15 13.94 -3.58
N ALA A 105 -13.10 12.79 -2.90
CA ALA A 105 -12.92 12.72 -1.46
C ALA A 105 -11.64 13.43 -1.02
N TYR A 106 -10.52 13.12 -1.68
CA TYR A 106 -9.20 13.64 -1.30
C TYR A 106 -8.80 14.94 -2.01
N CYS A 107 -9.72 15.55 -2.77
CA CYS A 107 -9.46 16.78 -3.52
C CYS A 107 -8.22 16.66 -4.44
N LEU A 108 -8.10 15.55 -5.18
CA LEU A 108 -6.94 15.28 -6.05
C LEU A 108 -7.07 16.07 -7.35
N PHE A 109 -6.65 17.34 -7.38
CA PHE A 109 -6.96 18.26 -8.48
C PHE A 109 -6.32 17.90 -9.83
N TYR A 110 -5.08 17.46 -9.81
CA TYR A 110 -4.24 17.18 -10.97
C TYR A 110 -4.02 15.68 -11.12
N GLU A 111 -4.43 15.10 -12.24
CA GLU A 111 -4.33 13.66 -12.50
C GLU A 111 -2.89 13.13 -12.51
N ASN A 112 -1.94 13.96 -12.92
CA ASN A 112 -0.52 13.60 -13.01
C ASN A 112 0.29 13.97 -11.76
N TYR A 113 -0.35 14.52 -10.72
CA TYR A 113 0.33 14.82 -9.45
C TYR A 113 0.13 13.66 -8.49
N VAL A 114 1.22 13.21 -7.85
CA VAL A 114 1.19 12.09 -6.90
C VAL A 114 1.10 12.63 -5.47
N TYR A 115 -0.13 12.79 -4.98
CA TYR A 115 -0.45 13.43 -3.71
C TYR A 115 0.06 12.64 -2.50
N THR A 116 0.18 11.33 -2.63
CA THR A 116 0.60 10.48 -1.52
C THR A 116 2.09 10.59 -1.19
N THR A 117 2.92 11.18 -2.06
CA THR A 117 4.37 11.33 -1.83
C THR A 117 4.66 12.08 -0.54
N ASP A 118 4.13 13.29 -0.38
CA ASP A 118 4.37 14.14 0.80
C ASP A 118 3.74 13.55 2.07
N ILE A 119 2.61 12.86 1.91
CA ILE A 119 1.92 12.19 3.01
C ILE A 119 2.80 11.09 3.58
N TYR A 120 3.32 10.20 2.71
CA TYR A 120 4.17 9.10 3.17
C TYR A 120 5.57 9.53 3.58
N ALA A 121 6.11 10.63 3.03
CA ALA A 121 7.35 11.22 3.53
C ALA A 121 7.24 11.56 5.02
N ARG A 122 6.18 12.30 5.40
CA ARG A 122 5.92 12.68 6.79
C ARG A 122 5.70 11.47 7.70
N LEU A 123 5.00 10.46 7.21
CA LEU A 123 4.63 9.27 7.97
C LEU A 123 5.79 8.27 8.17
N LEU A 124 6.76 8.24 7.26
CA LEU A 124 7.82 7.21 7.25
C LEU A 124 9.19 7.72 7.71
N GLY A 125 9.40 9.02 7.80
CA GLY A 125 10.69 9.62 8.12
C GLY A 125 11.16 10.53 6.99
N ASP A 126 10.74 11.80 7.06
CA ASP A 126 10.77 12.76 5.96
C ASP A 126 12.13 12.86 5.26
N LYS A 127 13.22 13.06 6.01
CA LYS A 127 14.58 13.16 5.48
C LYS A 127 15.01 11.90 4.71
N SER A 128 14.89 10.74 5.35
CA SER A 128 15.30 9.44 4.80
C SER A 128 14.46 9.09 3.56
N PHE A 129 13.16 9.37 3.61
CA PHE A 129 12.25 9.15 2.50
C PHE A 129 12.64 10.00 1.27
N HIS A 130 12.91 11.30 1.46
CA HIS A 130 13.36 12.16 0.38
C HIS A 130 14.73 11.74 -0.19
N LYS A 131 15.64 11.20 0.63
CA LYS A 131 16.90 10.60 0.15
C LYS A 131 16.63 9.44 -0.81
N LEU A 132 15.75 8.51 -0.42
CA LEU A 132 15.37 7.37 -1.26
C LEU A 132 14.68 7.81 -2.55
N VAL A 133 13.70 8.72 -2.46
CA VAL A 133 12.97 9.25 -3.62
C VAL A 133 13.91 9.93 -4.60
N ARG A 134 14.84 10.76 -4.12
CA ARG A 134 15.83 11.42 -5.00
C ARG A 134 16.66 10.41 -5.77
N TRP A 135 17.11 9.35 -5.11
CA TRP A 135 17.83 8.27 -5.78
C TRP A 135 16.96 7.56 -6.82
N MET A 136 15.74 7.13 -6.44
CA MET A 136 14.82 6.43 -7.35
C MET A 136 14.48 7.27 -8.58
N MET A 137 14.17 8.55 -8.40
CA MET A 137 13.90 9.48 -9.50
C MET A 137 15.13 9.64 -10.40
N GLY A 138 16.34 9.71 -9.81
CA GLY A 138 17.61 9.73 -10.56
C GLY A 138 17.87 8.46 -11.38
N GLN A 139 17.28 7.31 -10.98
CA GLN A 139 17.31 6.05 -11.72
C GLN A 139 16.12 5.88 -12.68
N GLY A 140 15.26 6.89 -12.84
CA GLY A 140 14.12 6.85 -13.76
C GLY A 140 12.87 6.15 -13.22
N TYR A 141 12.78 5.88 -11.92
CA TYR A 141 11.55 5.39 -11.31
C TYR A 141 10.45 6.45 -11.40
N LYS A 142 9.20 5.98 -11.47
CA LYS A 142 8.02 6.85 -11.51
C LYS A 142 7.14 6.65 -10.28
N PRO A 143 6.62 7.73 -9.67
CA PRO A 143 5.64 7.66 -8.60
C PRO A 143 4.22 7.43 -9.15
N TYR A 144 3.37 6.77 -8.37
CA TYR A 144 1.98 6.49 -8.70
C TYR A 144 1.10 6.58 -7.44
N ASP A 145 0.01 7.33 -7.53
CA ASP A 145 -1.13 7.18 -6.62
C ASP A 145 -1.93 5.96 -7.08
N THR A 146 -2.05 4.97 -6.20
CA THR A 146 -2.75 3.71 -6.48
C THR A 146 -3.94 3.56 -5.55
N TYR A 147 -5.12 3.33 -6.12
CA TYR A 147 -6.38 3.17 -5.40
C TYR A 147 -7.39 2.39 -6.24
N ASN A 148 -8.39 1.79 -5.58
CA ASN A 148 -9.41 1.00 -6.26
C ASN A 148 -10.53 1.90 -6.80
N THR A 149 -10.75 1.89 -8.11
CA THR A 149 -11.82 2.64 -8.79
C THR A 149 -13.07 1.80 -9.08
N VAL A 150 -12.97 0.47 -8.98
CA VAL A 150 -14.09 -0.47 -9.21
C VAL A 150 -14.87 -0.71 -7.92
N TRP A 151 -14.17 -1.13 -6.87
CA TRP A 151 -14.70 -1.30 -5.51
C TRP A 151 -14.07 -0.24 -4.62
N VAL A 152 -14.56 0.99 -4.73
CA VAL A 152 -14.00 2.16 -4.06
C VAL A 152 -14.00 1.95 -2.55
N ASN A 153 -12.80 1.89 -1.99
CA ASN A 153 -12.55 1.71 -0.56
C ASN A 153 -11.81 2.91 0.06
N TYR A 154 -11.62 3.97 -0.74
CA TYR A 154 -10.92 5.21 -0.41
C TYR A 154 -9.51 5.02 0.18
N GLN A 155 -8.86 3.88 -0.09
CA GLN A 155 -7.46 3.68 0.31
C GLN A 155 -6.54 4.21 -0.77
N LEU A 156 -5.83 5.29 -0.44
CA LEU A 156 -4.74 5.83 -1.23
C LEU A 156 -3.43 5.14 -0.84
N MET A 157 -2.69 4.65 -1.83
CA MET A 157 -1.40 4.02 -1.65
C MET A 157 -0.40 4.66 -2.60
N LEU A 158 0.85 4.76 -2.17
CA LEU A 158 1.96 5.23 -2.99
C LEU A 158 2.70 4.04 -3.55
N THR A 159 3.10 4.11 -4.81
CA THR A 159 4.05 3.17 -5.39
C THR A 159 5.08 3.94 -6.20
N TYR A 160 6.36 3.64 -6.00
CA TYR A 160 7.40 3.96 -6.96
C TYR A 160 7.73 2.68 -7.73
N ALA A 161 7.69 2.75 -9.06
CA ALA A 161 7.99 1.62 -9.92
C ALA A 161 9.03 2.00 -10.98
N ASN A 162 9.97 1.10 -11.25
CA ASN A 162 10.92 1.26 -12.34
C ASN A 162 10.31 0.79 -13.68
N PRO A 163 10.12 1.69 -14.66
CA PRO A 163 9.56 1.34 -15.98
C PRO A 163 10.42 0.35 -16.77
N ALA A 164 11.70 0.18 -16.44
CA ALA A 164 12.57 -0.81 -17.09
C ALA A 164 12.05 -2.25 -16.96
N TRP A 165 11.15 -2.52 -16.00
CA TRP A 165 10.53 -3.82 -15.78
C TRP A 165 9.21 -4.02 -16.54
N GLY A 166 8.70 -2.97 -17.19
CA GLY A 166 7.49 -2.98 -17.99
C GLY A 166 6.69 -1.68 -17.87
N ASP A 167 5.83 -1.43 -18.86
CA ASP A 167 5.02 -0.22 -18.96
C ASP A 167 3.66 -0.31 -18.23
N GLU A 168 3.35 -1.48 -17.65
CA GLU A 168 2.10 -1.67 -16.89
C GLU A 168 2.10 -0.82 -15.61
N SER A 169 1.04 -0.03 -15.41
CA SER A 169 0.85 0.71 -14.17
C SER A 169 0.72 -0.24 -12.97
N PRO A 170 1.41 0.06 -11.84
CA PRO A 170 1.39 -0.82 -10.67
C PRO A 170 0.00 -0.85 -10.00
N LYS A 171 -0.35 -2.00 -9.41
CA LYS A 171 -1.64 -2.20 -8.71
C LYS A 171 -1.59 -1.88 -7.21
N GLY A 172 -0.52 -1.23 -6.75
CA GLY A 172 -0.24 -0.99 -5.33
C GLY A 172 0.12 -2.26 -4.55
N GLY A 173 0.63 -2.09 -3.33
CA GLY A 173 1.11 -3.18 -2.48
C GLY A 173 2.47 -3.74 -2.88
N ASN A 174 3.00 -4.65 -2.07
CA ASN A 174 4.35 -5.20 -2.24
C ASN A 174 4.43 -6.72 -2.01
N GLU A 175 3.30 -7.39 -1.74
CA GLU A 175 3.27 -8.81 -1.38
C GLU A 175 3.06 -9.76 -2.56
N TYR A 176 2.16 -9.40 -3.47
CA TYR A 176 1.63 -10.34 -4.45
C TYR A 176 1.64 -9.75 -5.86
N LYS A 177 2.00 -10.59 -6.83
CA LYS A 177 1.97 -10.26 -8.26
C LYS A 177 2.76 -9.00 -8.62
N ILE A 178 3.83 -8.74 -7.88
CA ILE A 178 4.76 -7.64 -8.14
C ILE A 178 5.56 -7.94 -9.41
N ARG A 179 5.60 -6.98 -10.32
CA ARG A 179 6.22 -7.09 -11.66
C ARG A 179 7.30 -6.04 -11.93
N HIS A 180 7.54 -5.15 -10.97
CA HIS A 180 8.52 -4.08 -11.04
C HIS A 180 9.35 -4.06 -9.76
N THR A 181 10.53 -3.46 -9.81
CA THR A 181 11.26 -3.02 -8.62
C THR A 181 10.69 -1.71 -8.10
N GLY A 182 11.02 -1.39 -6.85
CA GLY A 182 10.69 -0.13 -6.20
C GLY A 182 10.10 -0.31 -4.83
N ILE A 183 9.17 0.56 -4.45
CA ILE A 183 8.56 0.58 -3.14
C ILE A 183 7.05 0.74 -3.25
N SER A 184 6.34 0.26 -2.25
CA SER A 184 4.94 0.62 -2.02
C SER A 184 4.75 1.06 -0.58
N ALA A 185 3.98 2.12 -0.38
CA ALA A 185 3.55 2.57 0.93
C ALA A 185 2.03 2.62 1.00
N GLN A 186 1.49 2.21 2.15
CA GLN A 186 0.06 2.09 2.37
C GLN A 186 -0.29 2.41 3.82
N TYR A 187 -1.54 2.86 4.02
CA TYR A 187 -2.08 3.21 5.34
C TYR A 187 -3.24 2.28 5.71
N ASP A 188 -3.16 1.70 6.89
CA ASP A 188 -4.10 0.76 7.46
C ASP A 188 -4.56 1.24 8.83
N ALA A 189 -5.61 2.07 8.85
CA ALA A 189 -6.09 2.82 10.00
C ALA A 189 -6.40 1.99 11.26
N TYR A 190 -6.47 0.66 11.14
CA TYR A 190 -6.89 -0.24 12.20
C TYR A 190 -5.75 -1.17 12.67
N ALA A 191 -4.56 -1.02 12.10
CA ALA A 191 -3.35 -1.66 12.60
C ALA A 191 -2.67 -0.73 13.60
N ARG A 192 -2.09 -1.30 14.67
CA ARG A 192 -1.35 -0.54 15.71
C ARG A 192 -0.30 0.38 15.11
N ASN A 193 0.41 -0.10 14.08
CA ASN A 193 1.27 0.70 13.24
C ASN A 193 0.58 0.83 11.87
N PRO A 194 -0.11 1.94 11.60
CA PRO A 194 -0.99 2.03 10.44
C PRO A 194 -0.22 2.21 9.13
N VAL A 195 1.00 2.75 9.19
CA VAL A 195 1.83 2.98 8.02
C VAL A 195 2.67 1.74 7.74
N THR A 196 2.70 1.35 6.47
CA THR A 196 3.54 0.24 6.01
C THR A 196 4.25 0.70 4.76
N PHE A 197 5.56 0.53 4.73
CA PHE A 197 6.44 0.73 3.60
C PHE A 197 7.07 -0.63 3.26
N GLY A 198 7.04 -1.02 2.00
CA GLY A 198 7.50 -2.33 1.57
C GLY A 198 8.25 -2.28 0.26
N LEU A 199 9.22 -3.19 0.12
CA LEU A 199 10.01 -3.33 -1.10
C LEU A 199 9.23 -4.14 -2.13
N CYS A 200 9.13 -3.63 -3.36
CA CYS A 200 8.56 -4.33 -4.49
C CYS A 200 9.64 -5.22 -5.13
N ILE A 201 9.52 -6.53 -4.94
CA ILE A 201 10.44 -7.53 -5.48
C ILE A 201 9.75 -8.27 -6.63
N PRO A 202 10.15 -8.05 -7.90
CA PRO A 202 9.43 -8.59 -9.05
C PRO A 202 9.56 -10.12 -9.11
N TYR A 203 8.45 -10.79 -9.37
CA TYR A 203 8.38 -12.26 -9.54
C TYR A 203 8.83 -13.08 -8.31
N GLY A 204 8.94 -12.44 -7.14
CA GLY A 204 9.35 -13.07 -5.90
C GLY A 204 10.87 -13.16 -5.73
N LEU A 205 11.29 -13.66 -4.57
CA LEU A 205 12.69 -13.56 -4.12
C LEU A 205 13.60 -14.69 -4.65
N ARG A 206 13.01 -15.76 -5.19
CA ARG A 206 13.73 -16.98 -5.58
C ARG A 206 14.88 -16.69 -6.54
N TYR A 207 14.57 -16.01 -7.65
CA TYR A 207 15.56 -15.73 -8.69
C TYR A 207 16.75 -14.94 -8.13
N PHE A 208 16.49 -13.91 -7.33
CA PHE A 208 17.54 -13.09 -6.75
C PHE A 208 18.40 -13.85 -5.74
N LEU A 209 17.81 -14.75 -4.94
CA LEU A 209 18.57 -15.62 -4.04
C LEU A 209 19.47 -16.61 -4.81
N GLU A 210 19.05 -17.08 -5.97
CA GLU A 210 19.90 -17.92 -6.85
C GLU A 210 21.11 -17.12 -7.39
N GLN A 211 21.04 -15.78 -7.39
CA GLN A 211 22.12 -14.87 -7.76
C GLN A 211 22.91 -14.32 -6.56
N PHE A 212 22.78 -14.92 -5.36
CA PHE A 212 23.37 -14.37 -4.13
C PHE A 212 24.87 -14.07 -4.24
N ASN A 213 25.63 -14.89 -4.96
CA ASN A 213 27.07 -14.70 -5.10
C ASN A 213 27.46 -13.42 -5.85
N ALA A 214 26.62 -12.95 -6.78
CA ALA A 214 26.82 -11.73 -7.55
C ALA A 214 26.50 -10.45 -6.77
N MET A 215 25.88 -10.57 -5.59
CA MET A 215 25.56 -9.43 -4.75
C MET A 215 26.80 -8.88 -4.04
N ASN A 216 26.83 -7.55 -3.85
CA ASN A 216 27.81 -6.92 -2.97
C ASN A 216 27.55 -7.27 -1.49
N GLN A 217 28.50 -6.93 -0.63
CA GLN A 217 28.46 -7.31 0.78
C GLN A 217 27.25 -6.71 1.53
N ILE A 218 26.86 -5.47 1.21
CA ILE A 218 25.71 -4.79 1.83
C ILE A 218 24.42 -5.56 1.52
N VAL A 219 24.20 -5.93 0.26
CA VAL A 219 23.02 -6.68 -0.17
C VAL A 219 23.02 -8.09 0.43
N LYS A 220 24.18 -8.77 0.47
CA LYS A 220 24.31 -10.09 1.11
C LYS A 220 23.92 -10.05 2.59
N ASP A 221 24.46 -9.09 3.34
CA ASP A 221 24.13 -8.89 4.75
C ASP A 221 22.65 -8.59 4.93
N PHE A 222 22.08 -7.70 4.11
CA PHE A 222 20.67 -7.33 4.18
C PHE A 222 19.72 -8.49 3.88
N ILE A 223 20.03 -9.32 2.88
CA ILE A 223 19.23 -10.50 2.54
C ILE A 223 19.28 -11.54 3.64
N VAL A 224 20.48 -11.85 4.16
CA VAL A 224 20.63 -12.80 5.25
C VAL A 224 19.95 -12.29 6.51
N GLU A 225 19.98 -10.99 6.80
CA GLU A 225 19.26 -10.38 7.93
C GLU A 225 17.75 -10.58 7.79
N ARG A 226 17.16 -10.14 6.67
CA ARG A 226 15.71 -9.98 6.51
C ARG A 226 14.98 -11.23 6.03
N THR A 227 15.63 -12.08 5.25
CA THR A 227 14.95 -13.24 4.67
C THR A 227 14.66 -14.30 5.74
N LYS A 228 13.43 -14.80 5.77
CA LYS A 228 13.01 -15.90 6.66
C LYS A 228 13.87 -17.13 6.41
N LYS A 229 14.39 -17.73 7.49
CA LYS A 229 15.10 -19.00 7.44
C LYS A 229 14.06 -20.13 7.39
N CYS A 230 14.32 -21.15 6.59
CA CYS A 230 13.44 -22.29 6.44
C CYS A 230 13.35 -23.04 7.78
N ASP A 231 12.14 -23.11 8.32
CA ASP A 231 11.77 -23.73 9.59
C ASP A 231 10.93 -25.01 9.39
N GLY A 232 10.75 -25.43 8.14
CA GLY A 232 9.92 -26.60 7.82
C GLY A 232 8.41 -26.38 7.95
N CYS A 233 7.89 -25.14 7.89
CA CYS A 233 6.44 -24.87 7.96
C CYS A 233 5.57 -25.48 6.83
N ARG A 234 6.19 -26.05 5.78
CA ARG A 234 5.53 -26.73 4.64
C ARG A 234 4.53 -25.92 3.82
N TYR A 235 4.39 -24.61 4.04
CA TYR A 235 3.49 -23.75 3.24
C TYR A 235 3.74 -23.86 1.72
N CYS A 236 5.00 -23.88 1.29
CA CYS A 236 5.39 -23.99 -0.13
C CYS A 236 4.98 -25.31 -0.81
N ILE A 237 4.62 -26.33 -0.02
CA ILE A 237 4.19 -27.65 -0.50
C ILE A 237 2.75 -27.98 -0.08
N GLN A 238 2.03 -27.06 0.54
CA GLN A 238 0.69 -27.30 1.10
C GLN A 238 -0.31 -27.83 0.06
N THR A 239 -0.18 -27.39 -1.19
CA THR A 239 -1.07 -27.80 -2.29
C THR A 239 -0.60 -29.06 -3.03
N ASP A 240 0.59 -29.57 -2.70
CA ASP A 240 1.09 -30.80 -3.34
C ASP A 240 0.45 -32.03 -2.69
N LYS A 241 -0.52 -32.61 -3.40
CA LYS A 241 -1.19 -33.85 -2.99
C LYS A 241 -0.30 -35.10 -3.13
N THR A 242 0.80 -35.02 -3.88
CA THR A 242 1.69 -36.18 -4.11
C THR A 242 2.66 -36.42 -2.96
N GLY A 243 2.92 -35.40 -2.13
CA GLY A 243 3.90 -35.43 -1.05
C GLY A 243 5.35 -35.49 -1.51
N LYS A 244 5.63 -35.33 -2.81
CA LYS A 244 6.98 -35.46 -3.38
C LYS A 244 7.71 -34.13 -3.57
N ARG A 245 7.00 -33.01 -3.54
CA ARG A 245 7.60 -31.68 -3.76
C ARG A 245 8.57 -31.35 -2.61
N PRO A 246 9.84 -31.01 -2.90
CA PRO A 246 10.77 -30.58 -1.87
C PRO A 246 10.39 -29.20 -1.34
N LEU A 247 10.86 -28.89 -0.13
CA LEU A 247 10.76 -27.54 0.42
C LEU A 247 11.50 -26.56 -0.49
N ALA A 248 10.89 -25.42 -0.78
CA ALA A 248 11.42 -24.44 -1.70
C ALA A 248 12.53 -23.54 -1.09
N CYS A 249 13.39 -24.06 -0.20
CA CYS A 249 14.46 -23.27 0.41
C CYS A 249 15.72 -23.22 -0.45
N ILE A 250 16.44 -22.09 -0.42
CA ILE A 250 17.69 -21.87 -1.16
C ILE A 250 18.86 -21.89 -0.18
N PRO A 251 19.81 -22.83 -0.31
CA PRO A 251 21.02 -22.85 0.50
C PRO A 251 21.97 -21.74 0.05
N ILE A 252 22.44 -20.93 1.00
CA ILE A 252 23.37 -19.82 0.77
C ILE A 252 24.46 -19.85 1.84
N THR A 253 25.72 -19.69 1.44
CA THR A 253 26.84 -19.57 2.38
C THR A 253 27.23 -18.10 2.52
N HIS A 254 27.26 -17.62 3.76
CA HIS A 254 27.61 -16.25 4.10
C HIS A 254 28.37 -16.20 5.41
N LYS A 255 29.52 -15.51 5.46
CA LYS A 255 30.39 -15.42 6.66
C LYS A 255 30.61 -16.79 7.32
N GLN A 256 31.01 -17.78 6.51
CA GLN A 256 31.28 -19.18 6.91
C GLN A 256 30.07 -19.95 7.46
N THR A 257 28.87 -19.37 7.44
CA THR A 257 27.63 -20.03 7.88
C THR A 257 26.75 -20.35 6.67
N THR A 258 26.20 -21.56 6.62
CA THR A 258 25.23 -21.94 5.59
C THR A 258 23.81 -21.76 6.10
N TYR A 259 23.03 -20.91 5.43
CA TYR A 259 21.63 -20.66 5.71
C TYR A 259 20.75 -21.34 4.67
N LYS A 260 19.55 -21.77 5.08
CA LYS A 260 18.47 -22.18 4.16
C LYS A 260 17.44 -21.07 4.10
N LEU A 261 17.52 -20.19 3.11
CA LEU A 261 16.64 -19.03 2.99
C LEU A 261 15.33 -19.40 2.29
N CYS A 262 14.22 -18.87 2.78
CA CYS A 262 12.89 -19.07 2.21
C CYS A 262 12.58 -17.97 1.19
N PRO A 263 12.34 -18.31 -0.09
CA PRO A 263 11.98 -17.32 -1.11
C PRO A 263 10.51 -16.89 -1.05
N TYR A 264 9.70 -17.55 -0.21
CA TYR A 264 8.30 -17.19 0.02
C TYR A 264 8.23 -16.06 1.06
N PHE A 265 7.19 -15.23 0.93
CA PHE A 265 6.90 -14.10 1.81
C PHE A 265 7.87 -12.89 1.76
N PRO A 266 8.46 -12.50 0.61
CA PRO A 266 9.30 -11.31 0.56
C PRO A 266 8.55 -10.05 1.00
N GLY A 267 7.30 -9.84 0.56
CA GLY A 267 6.56 -8.63 0.91
C GLY A 267 6.23 -8.47 2.40
N TYR A 268 6.31 -9.55 3.18
CA TYR A 268 6.12 -9.51 4.63
C TYR A 268 7.41 -9.09 5.35
N ASN A 269 8.51 -9.75 4.99
CA ASN A 269 9.79 -9.53 5.66
C ASN A 269 10.58 -8.33 5.13
N TYR A 270 10.23 -7.83 3.95
CA TYR A 270 10.76 -6.57 3.40
C TYR A 270 9.72 -5.47 3.53
N SER A 271 9.17 -5.34 4.74
CA SER A 271 8.25 -4.27 5.12
C SER A 271 8.66 -3.64 6.46
N TRP A 272 8.35 -2.36 6.61
CA TRP A 272 8.67 -1.50 7.75
C TRP A 272 7.55 -0.51 8.01
N THR A 273 7.53 0.07 9.21
CA THR A 273 6.57 1.12 9.60
C THR A 273 7.23 2.49 9.70
N HIS A 274 8.55 2.55 9.56
CA HIS A 274 9.41 3.74 9.56
C HIS A 274 10.71 3.40 8.80
N ILE A 275 11.39 4.41 8.23
CA ILE A 275 12.69 4.25 7.56
C ILE A 275 13.73 5.25 8.04
N ASP A 276 15.00 4.81 8.11
CA ASP A 276 16.15 5.63 8.46
C ASP A 276 17.21 5.63 7.33
N ASP A 277 18.22 6.48 7.45
CA ASP A 277 19.26 6.64 6.42
C ASP A 277 20.01 5.31 6.13
N ASN A 278 20.25 4.49 7.15
CA ASN A 278 20.94 3.20 7.03
C ASN A 278 20.08 2.17 6.29
N LEU A 279 18.79 2.09 6.60
CA LEU A 279 17.86 1.25 5.87
C LEU A 279 17.72 1.70 4.41
N VAL A 280 17.65 3.01 4.17
CA VAL A 280 17.59 3.57 2.81
C VAL A 280 18.80 3.15 1.98
N ASP A 281 20.01 3.20 2.54
CA ASP A 281 21.23 2.77 1.84
C ASP A 281 21.18 1.28 1.47
N LYS A 282 20.71 0.42 2.39
CA LYS A 282 20.51 -1.01 2.09
C LYS A 282 19.45 -1.25 1.01
N ILE A 283 18.37 -0.47 1.00
CA ILE A 283 17.30 -0.56 0.00
C ILE A 283 17.82 -0.13 -1.38
N VAL A 284 18.54 0.98 -1.45
CA VAL A 284 19.15 1.50 -2.68
C VAL A 284 20.05 0.44 -3.33
N GLU A 285 20.95 -0.15 -2.57
CA GLU A 285 21.85 -1.20 -3.06
C GLU A 285 21.09 -2.43 -3.57
N PHE A 286 20.02 -2.82 -2.88
CA PHE A 286 19.24 -3.98 -3.31
C PHE A 286 18.37 -3.69 -4.54
N LEU A 287 17.78 -2.49 -4.64
CA LEU A 287 17.06 -2.04 -5.84
C LEU A 287 18.00 -1.99 -7.05
N ALA A 288 19.19 -1.39 -6.89
CA ALA A 288 20.21 -1.33 -7.95
C ALA A 288 20.62 -2.73 -8.43
N PHE A 289 20.85 -3.66 -7.48
CA PHE A 289 21.16 -5.05 -7.82
C PHE A 289 20.03 -5.70 -8.63
N MET A 290 18.78 -5.55 -8.20
CA MET A 290 17.64 -6.13 -8.92
C MET A 290 17.51 -5.52 -10.31
N ASP A 291 17.61 -4.20 -10.45
CA ASP A 291 17.47 -3.48 -11.72
C ASP A 291 18.44 -3.94 -12.81
N GLY A 292 19.62 -4.45 -12.42
CA GLY A 292 20.57 -5.09 -13.34
C GLY A 292 19.99 -6.28 -14.14
N PHE A 293 18.85 -6.84 -13.72
CA PHE A 293 18.19 -7.99 -14.34
C PHE A 293 16.92 -7.64 -15.14
N ALA A 294 16.53 -6.37 -15.24
CA ALA A 294 15.29 -5.96 -15.90
C ALA A 294 15.19 -6.52 -17.34
N ASN A 295 16.28 -6.40 -18.12
CA ASN A 295 16.32 -6.85 -19.52
C ASN A 295 16.29 -8.39 -19.68
N SER A 296 16.91 -9.14 -18.77
CA SER A 296 17.00 -10.61 -18.87
C SER A 296 15.70 -11.29 -18.46
N MET A 297 15.03 -10.77 -17.42
CA MET A 297 13.79 -11.33 -16.90
C MET A 297 12.59 -11.06 -17.82
N ILE A 298 12.53 -9.90 -18.48
CA ILE A 298 11.49 -9.62 -19.49
C ILE A 298 11.58 -10.61 -20.65
N ARG A 299 12.80 -10.85 -21.17
CA ARG A 299 13.02 -11.75 -22.31
C ARG A 299 12.63 -13.20 -22.00
N CYS A 300 12.96 -13.71 -20.81
CA CYS A 300 12.59 -15.05 -20.37
C CYS A 300 11.06 -15.29 -20.31
N LYS A 301 10.25 -14.23 -20.24
CA LYS A 301 8.79 -14.31 -20.22
C LYS A 301 8.18 -14.33 -21.63
N VAL A 302 8.78 -13.61 -22.59
CA VAL A 302 8.35 -13.67 -24.01
C VAL A 302 8.58 -15.06 -24.61
N SER A 303 9.52 -15.83 -24.04
CA SER A 303 9.89 -17.17 -24.49
C SER A 303 9.22 -18.34 -23.74
N ARG A 304 8.27 -18.09 -22.82
CA ARG A 304 7.50 -19.18 -22.16
C ARG A 304 6.04 -19.12 -22.63
N PRO A 305 5.55 -20.16 -23.35
CA PRO A 305 4.19 -20.20 -23.88
C PRO A 305 3.11 -20.20 -22.80
#